data_AF-A0A6L4APD9-F1
#
_entry.id   AF-A0A6L4APD9-F1
#
_cell.length_a   1.000
_cell.length_b   1.000
_cell.length_c   1.000
_cell.angle_alpha   90.00
_cell.angle_beta   90.00
_cell.angle_gamma   90.00
#
_symmetry.space_group_name_H-M   'P 1'
#
loop_
_entity.id
_entity.type
_entity.pdbx_description
1 polymer ?
#
loop_
_entity_poly.entity_id
_entity_poly.type
_entity_poly.pdbx_seq_one_letter_code
_entity_poly.pdbx_strand_id
1 'polypeptide(L)'
;MCNYKKIEIIGIAIIFIGLLIGLGDLLGWFEHPERSAMVKMIERNGEIPSSAPNFEELLSSFPPESIVDISIIVKMRPTSGFMSQLKAEGLDENFGEYWNPVGPLVYCNDNNKCTRPIITFEELKEWSKSSIYPWLSWILSAIGFIVTLTGTILAGRGVTITKE
;
A
#
# COMPACT_ATOMS: atom_id res chain seq x y z
N MET A 1 -26.83 -6.24 -41.10
CA MET A 1 -26.92 -6.86 -39.76
C MET A 1 -25.95 -6.14 -38.83
N CYS A 2 -26.48 -5.34 -37.89
CA CYS A 2 -25.64 -4.54 -36.99
C CYS A 2 -25.05 -5.43 -35.89
N ASN A 3 -23.77 -5.20 -35.58
CA ASN A 3 -22.89 -6.06 -34.78
C ASN A 3 -23.16 -5.99 -33.25
N TYR A 4 -24.41 -6.10 -32.79
CA TYR A 4 -24.74 -6.01 -31.35
C TYR A 4 -24.03 -7.08 -30.52
N LYS A 5 -23.90 -8.31 -31.04
CA LYS A 5 -23.09 -9.38 -30.42
C LYS A 5 -21.62 -8.97 -30.19
N LYS A 6 -21.04 -8.13 -31.05
CA LYS A 6 -19.65 -7.69 -30.87
C LYS A 6 -19.51 -6.71 -29.71
N ILE A 7 -20.49 -5.83 -29.50
CA ILE A 7 -20.49 -4.85 -28.39
C ILE A 7 -20.63 -5.58 -27.06
N GLU A 8 -21.50 -6.58 -26.99
CA GLU A 8 -21.69 -7.42 -25.79
C GLU A 8 -20.40 -8.18 -25.41
N ILE A 9 -19.74 -8.81 -26.39
CA ILE A 9 -18.46 -9.51 -26.16
C ILE A 9 -17.38 -8.54 -25.67
N ILE A 10 -17.30 -7.32 -26.24
CA ILE A 10 -16.34 -6.31 -25.79
C ILE A 10 -16.62 -5.88 -24.35
N GLY A 11 -17.90 -5.66 -23.98
CA GLY A 11 -18.29 -5.30 -22.61
C GLY A 11 -17.89 -6.37 -21.59
N ILE A 12 -18.17 -7.64 -21.89
CA ILE A 12 -17.79 -8.77 -21.04
C ILE A 12 -16.27 -8.88 -20.93
N ALA A 13 -15.53 -8.70 -22.04
CA ALA A 13 -14.07 -8.73 -22.02
C ALA A 13 -13.48 -7.62 -21.15
N ILE A 14 -14.02 -6.40 -21.20
CA ILE A 14 -13.60 -5.28 -20.35
C ILE A 14 -13.87 -5.58 -18.88
N ILE A 15 -15.04 -6.13 -18.54
CA ILE A 15 -15.36 -6.54 -17.16
C ILE A 15 -14.36 -7.59 -16.67
N PHE A 16 -14.06 -8.59 -17.50
CA PHE A 16 -13.11 -9.65 -17.15
C PHE A 16 -11.69 -9.09 -16.93
N ILE A 17 -11.23 -8.18 -17.79
CA ILE A 17 -9.93 -7.49 -17.62
C ILE A 17 -9.93 -6.65 -16.33
N GLY A 18 -11.01 -5.93 -16.04
CA GLY A 18 -11.16 -5.17 -14.80
C GLY A 18 -11.08 -6.05 -13.55
N LEU A 19 -11.72 -7.23 -13.59
CA LEU A 19 -11.63 -8.24 -12.53
C LEU A 19 -10.21 -8.78 -12.36
N LEU A 20 -9.50 -9.06 -13.46
CA LEU A 20 -8.10 -9.51 -13.39
C LEU A 20 -7.17 -8.45 -12.80
N ILE A 21 -7.38 -7.18 -13.16
CA ILE A 21 -6.61 -6.06 -12.58
C ILE A 21 -6.92 -5.90 -11.10
N GLY A 22 -8.20 -5.96 -10.70
CA GLY A 22 -8.59 -5.93 -9.29
C GLY A 22 -8.03 -7.12 -8.48
N LEU A 23 -7.96 -8.30 -9.08
CA LEU A 23 -7.33 -9.46 -8.46
C LEU A 23 -5.81 -9.28 -8.34
N GLY A 24 -5.15 -8.75 -9.37
CA GLY A 24 -3.73 -8.41 -9.32
C GLY A 24 -3.43 -7.39 -8.22
N ASP A 25 -4.33 -6.44 -8.01
CA ASP A 25 -4.24 -5.45 -6.92
C ASP A 25 -4.30 -6.12 -5.54
N LEU A 26 -5.27 -7.02 -5.34
CA LEU A 26 -5.40 -7.81 -4.10
C LEU A 26 -4.21 -8.74 -3.85
N LEU A 27 -3.57 -9.22 -4.93
CA LEU A 27 -2.37 -10.05 -4.86
C LEU A 27 -1.08 -9.23 -4.69
N GLY A 28 -1.17 -7.89 -4.65
CA GLY A 28 -0.02 -7.01 -4.48
C GLY A 28 0.85 -6.86 -5.73
N TRP A 29 0.34 -7.17 -6.93
CA TRP A 29 1.11 -7.02 -8.18
C TRP A 29 1.43 -5.57 -8.52
N PHE A 30 0.67 -4.62 -7.97
CA PHE A 30 0.82 -3.18 -8.19
C PHE A 30 1.37 -2.46 -6.95
N GLU A 31 2.04 -3.18 -6.04
CA GLU A 31 2.73 -2.60 -4.89
C GLU A 31 3.87 -1.66 -5.32
N HIS A 32 4.14 -0.63 -4.52
CA HIS A 32 5.31 0.21 -4.71
C HIS A 32 6.58 -0.54 -4.25
N PRO A 33 7.51 -0.91 -5.15
CA PRO A 33 8.71 -1.67 -4.78
C PRO A 33 9.58 -0.91 -3.77
N GLU A 34 9.60 0.42 -3.86
CA GLU A 34 10.36 1.31 -2.98
C GLU A 34 9.79 1.33 -1.55
N ARG A 35 8.46 1.32 -1.39
CA ARG A 35 7.83 1.24 -0.06
C ARG A 35 8.02 -0.13 0.58
N SER A 36 7.93 -1.20 -0.21
CA SER A 36 8.27 -2.56 0.25
C SER A 36 9.75 -2.67 0.67
N ALA A 37 10.65 -1.99 -0.05
CA ALA A 37 12.07 -1.93 0.31
C ALA A 37 12.30 -1.24 1.67
N MET A 38 11.56 -0.18 2.00
CA MET A 38 11.62 0.45 3.33
C MET A 38 11.23 -0.50 4.45
N VAL A 39 10.14 -1.25 4.29
CA VAL A 39 9.70 -2.25 5.28
C VAL A 39 10.81 -3.28 5.51
N LYS A 40 11.43 -3.78 4.43
CA LYS A 40 12.56 -4.70 4.51
C LYS A 40 13.80 -4.07 5.15
N MET A 41 14.05 -2.78 4.94
CA MET A 41 15.14 -2.05 5.59
C MET A 41 14.93 -1.99 7.10
N ILE A 42 13.71 -1.76 7.57
CA ILE A 42 13.39 -1.82 9.01
C ILE A 42 13.53 -3.23 9.54
N GLU A 43 13.00 -4.24 8.85
CA GLU A 43 13.12 -5.65 9.26
C GLU A 43 14.59 -6.08 9.38
N ARG A 44 15.46 -5.58 8.50
CA ARG A 44 16.87 -5.97 8.44
C ARG A 44 17.78 -5.15 9.35
N ASN A 45 17.59 -3.83 9.37
CA ASN A 45 18.52 -2.88 9.98
C ASN A 45 17.91 -2.14 11.18
N GLY A 46 16.60 -2.25 11.42
CA GLY A 46 15.87 -1.49 12.46
C GLY A 46 15.71 0.00 12.16
N GLU A 47 16.20 0.47 11.00
CA GLU A 47 16.23 1.88 10.65
C GLU A 47 16.10 2.14 9.13
N ILE A 48 15.54 3.31 8.79
CA ILE A 48 15.50 3.86 7.43
C ILE A 48 16.27 5.18 7.43
N PRO A 49 17.37 5.29 6.66
CA PRO A 49 18.08 6.54 6.51
C PRO A 49 17.27 7.53 5.66
N SER A 50 17.45 8.84 5.91
CA SER A 50 16.84 9.90 5.08
C SER A 50 17.20 9.82 3.60
N SER A 51 18.31 9.16 3.26
CA SER A 51 18.75 8.94 1.88
C SER A 51 18.03 7.78 1.17
N ALA A 52 17.14 7.05 1.87
CA ALA A 52 16.38 5.97 1.26
C ALA A 52 15.44 6.53 0.16
N PRO A 53 15.22 5.78 -0.94
CA PRO A 53 14.25 6.16 -1.96
C PRO A 53 12.86 6.29 -1.33
N ASN A 54 12.08 7.29 -1.75
CA ASN A 54 10.75 7.67 -1.24
C ASN A 54 10.67 8.09 0.23
N PHE A 55 11.80 8.37 0.90
CA PHE A 55 11.78 8.87 2.28
C PHE A 55 10.91 10.12 2.44
N GLU A 56 10.91 11.02 1.46
CA GLU A 56 10.05 12.21 1.42
C GLU A 56 8.55 11.86 1.37
N GLU A 57 8.19 10.77 0.70
CA GLU A 57 6.80 10.28 0.65
C GLU A 57 6.35 9.75 2.00
N LEU A 58 7.23 9.03 2.70
CA LEU A 58 6.99 8.59 4.08
C LEU A 58 6.82 9.81 5.01
N LEU A 59 7.72 10.80 4.89
CA LEU A 59 7.68 12.02 5.69
C LEU A 59 6.42 12.84 5.46
N SER A 60 5.97 12.95 4.21
CA SER A 60 4.74 13.67 3.87
C SER A 60 3.47 12.92 4.28
N SER A 61 3.49 11.58 4.25
CA SER A 61 2.39 10.73 4.72
C SER A 61 2.27 10.73 6.24
N PHE A 62 3.39 10.75 6.95
CA PHE A 62 3.48 10.68 8.41
C PHE A 62 4.37 11.82 8.94
N PRO A 63 3.89 13.07 8.91
CA PRO A 63 4.70 14.21 9.35
C PRO A 63 4.96 14.16 10.86
N PRO A 64 6.13 14.61 11.34
CA PRO A 64 6.41 14.70 12.77
C PRO A 64 5.48 15.70 13.45
N GLU A 65 4.93 15.34 14.61
CA GLU A 65 4.14 16.28 15.45
C GLU A 65 4.98 17.45 15.99
N SER A 66 6.30 17.31 16.06
CA SER A 66 7.21 18.32 16.59
C SER A 66 8.39 18.56 15.66
N ILE A 67 8.77 19.84 15.52
CA ILE A 67 9.91 20.26 14.70
C ILE A 67 11.19 19.78 15.39
N VAL A 68 11.85 18.79 14.80
CA VAL A 68 13.18 18.31 15.21
C VAL A 68 14.16 18.64 14.08
N ASP A 69 15.36 19.09 14.42
CA ASP A 69 16.44 19.36 13.46
C ASP A 69 16.76 18.08 12.67
N ILE A 70 16.58 18.16 11.35
CA ILE A 70 16.18 17.07 10.46
C ILE A 70 17.43 16.37 9.88
N SER A 71 18.19 15.65 10.71
CA SER A 71 18.99 14.52 10.22
C SER A 71 18.22 13.24 10.47
N ILE A 72 17.11 13.09 9.75
CA ILE A 72 16.09 12.11 10.12
C ILE A 72 16.53 10.69 9.76
N ILE A 73 16.67 9.86 10.78
CA ILE A 73 16.64 8.42 10.67
C ILE A 73 15.30 7.97 11.27
N VAL A 74 14.50 7.23 10.50
CA VAL A 74 13.34 6.54 11.07
C VAL A 74 13.87 5.33 11.79
N LYS A 75 13.70 5.28 13.11
CA LYS A 75 14.14 4.14 13.92
C LYS A 75 12.94 3.45 14.54
N MET A 76 13.04 2.14 14.64
CA MET A 76 12.12 1.38 15.45
C MET A 76 12.46 1.56 16.93
N ARG A 77 11.52 2.12 17.71
CA ARG A 77 11.73 2.22 19.16
C ARG A 77 11.26 0.92 19.81
N PRO A 78 12.13 0.20 20.55
CA PRO A 78 11.65 -0.92 21.34
C PRO A 78 10.64 -0.40 22.35
N THR A 79 9.46 -1.01 22.37
CA THR A 79 8.42 -0.70 23.36
C THR A 79 9.01 -0.96 24.74
N SER A 80 9.19 0.08 25.56
CA SER A 80 9.92 0.01 26.83
C SER A 80 9.39 -1.04 27.81
N GLY A 81 8.14 -1.48 27.65
CA GLY A 81 7.54 -2.60 28.37
C GLY A 81 8.09 -3.98 28.00
N PHE A 82 8.47 -4.20 26.74
CA PHE A 82 8.93 -5.49 26.23
C PHE A 82 10.33 -5.84 26.76
N MET A 83 11.26 -4.88 26.73
CA MET A 83 12.59 -5.07 27.32
C MET A 83 12.54 -5.23 28.84
N SER A 84 11.62 -4.53 29.54
CA SER A 84 11.44 -4.70 30.98
C SER A 84 10.80 -6.05 31.35
N GLN A 85 9.93 -6.60 30.49
CA GLN A 85 9.32 -7.92 30.70
C GLN A 85 10.30 -9.04 30.40
N LEU A 86 11.06 -8.97 29.30
CA LEU A 86 12.11 -9.95 28.99
C LEU A 86 13.17 -10.02 30.10
N LYS A 87 13.57 -8.86 30.63
CA LYS A 87 14.50 -8.77 31.75
C LYS A 87 13.90 -9.28 33.07
N ALA A 88 12.59 -9.11 33.28
CA ALA A 88 11.88 -9.63 34.45
C ALA A 88 11.69 -11.17 34.40
N GLU A 89 11.64 -11.76 33.21
CA GLU A 89 11.55 -13.21 32.99
C GLU A 89 12.93 -13.90 32.97
N GLY A 90 14.02 -13.17 33.20
CA GLY A 90 15.38 -13.72 33.27
C GLY A 90 15.94 -14.15 31.92
N LEU A 91 15.35 -13.67 30.82
CA LEU A 91 15.80 -13.92 29.47
C LEU A 91 16.96 -12.97 29.14
N ASP A 92 18.12 -13.56 28.86
CA ASP A 92 19.39 -12.86 28.67
C ASP A 92 19.32 -11.84 27.52
N GLU A 93 20.07 -10.74 27.65
CA GLU A 93 20.15 -9.65 26.66
C GLU A 93 20.79 -10.13 25.33
N ASN A 94 21.23 -11.38 25.29
CA ASN A 94 21.76 -12.13 24.15
C ASN A 94 20.68 -12.92 23.37
N PHE A 95 19.43 -12.48 23.34
CA PHE A 95 18.47 -12.99 22.35
C PHE A 95 18.97 -12.61 20.95
N GLY A 96 19.75 -13.51 20.36
CA GLY A 96 20.18 -13.44 18.98
C GLY A 96 18.97 -13.30 18.06
N GLU A 97 19.02 -12.26 17.23
CA GLU A 97 18.50 -12.21 15.86
C GLU A 97 17.02 -12.52 15.58
N TYR A 98 16.17 -12.75 16.58
CA TYR A 98 14.72 -12.70 16.40
C TYR A 98 14.21 -11.32 16.76
N TRP A 99 14.67 -10.32 16.01
CA TRP A 99 14.02 -9.02 15.94
C TRP A 99 12.61 -9.23 15.40
N ASN A 100 11.63 -9.22 16.28
CA ASN A 100 10.24 -9.10 15.86
C ASN A 100 9.92 -7.60 15.85
N PRO A 101 9.77 -6.96 14.68
CA PRO A 101 9.50 -5.55 14.59
C PRO A 101 8.07 -5.28 15.07
N VAL A 102 7.88 -5.21 16.38
CA VAL A 102 6.61 -4.87 17.04
C VAL A 102 6.82 -3.62 17.89
N GLY A 103 6.66 -2.45 17.29
CA GLY A 103 6.99 -1.19 17.95
C GLY A 103 6.71 0.04 17.09
N PRO A 104 6.49 1.20 17.72
CA PRO A 104 6.31 2.45 17.00
C PRO A 104 7.62 2.91 16.36
N LEU A 105 7.49 3.45 15.18
CA LEU A 105 8.52 4.19 14.47
C LEU A 105 8.59 5.61 15.01
N VAL A 106 9.80 6.15 15.07
CA VAL A 106 10.09 7.51 15.51
C VAL A 106 11.12 8.13 14.57
N TYR A 107 11.03 9.44 14.38
CA TYR A 107 12.07 10.20 13.71
C TYR A 107 13.13 10.58 14.74
N CYS A 108 14.39 10.22 14.48
CA CYS A 108 15.52 10.58 15.33
C CYS A 108 16.53 11.41 14.53
N ASN A 109 17.19 12.35 15.20
CA ASN A 109 18.36 13.04 14.64
C ASN A 109 19.67 12.28 14.96
N ASP A 110 20.80 12.76 14.43
CA ASP A 110 22.13 12.18 14.68
C ASP A 110 22.52 12.13 16.17
N ASN A 111 21.94 13.01 16.98
CA ASN A 111 22.15 13.06 18.43
C ASN A 111 21.21 12.09 19.19
N ASN A 112 20.53 11.18 18.50
CA ASN A 112 19.52 10.26 19.05
C ASN A 112 18.36 10.95 19.79
N LYS A 113 18.09 12.24 19.52
CA LYS A 113 16.86 12.87 19.98
C LYS A 113 15.73 12.46 19.05
N CYS A 114 14.75 11.76 19.59
CA CYS A 114 13.65 11.21 18.82
C CYS A 114 12.33 11.96 19.10
N THR A 115 11.48 12.03 18.08
CA THR A 115 10.10 12.51 18.18
C THR A 115 9.23 11.56 18.99
N ARG A 116 7.96 11.94 19.15
CA ARG A 116 6.90 11.00 19.51
C ARG A 116 6.74 9.93 18.43
N PRO A 117 6.14 8.77 18.79
CA PRO A 117 5.67 7.76 17.83
C PRO A 117 4.93 8.38 16.65
N ILE A 118 5.31 8.02 15.43
CA ILE A 118 4.64 8.48 14.20
C ILE A 118 3.65 7.46 13.68
N ILE A 119 4.04 6.18 13.66
CA ILE A 119 3.28 5.07 13.09
C ILE A 119 3.84 3.75 13.64
N THR A 120 3.04 2.69 13.68
CA THR A 120 3.50 1.32 13.99
C THR A 120 4.11 0.65 12.76
N PHE A 121 4.87 -0.43 12.98
CA PHE A 121 5.43 -1.21 11.87
C PHE A 121 4.35 -1.90 11.03
N GLU A 122 3.26 -2.35 11.66
CA GLU A 122 2.12 -2.95 11.00
C GLU A 122 1.42 -1.96 10.05
N GLU A 123 1.21 -0.73 10.52
CA GLU A 123 0.66 0.35 9.71
C GLU A 123 1.62 0.75 8.58
N LEU A 124 2.94 0.75 8.81
CA LEU A 124 3.92 0.96 7.74
C LEU A 124 3.83 -0.15 6.68
N LYS A 125 3.66 -1.40 7.11
CA LYS A 125 3.49 -2.55 6.23
C LYS A 125 2.20 -2.44 5.42
N GLU A 126 1.11 -1.99 6.02
CA GLU A 126 -0.15 -1.73 5.32
C GLU A 126 -0.03 -0.59 4.32
N TRP A 127 0.61 0.51 4.70
CA TRP A 127 0.91 1.63 3.80
C TRP A 127 1.78 1.20 2.62
N SER A 128 2.76 0.30 2.84
CA SER A 128 3.63 -0.22 1.78
C SER A 128 2.90 -1.07 0.74
N LYS A 129 1.79 -1.70 1.15
CA LYS A 129 0.93 -2.54 0.29
C LYS A 129 -0.10 -1.73 -0.49
N SER A 130 -0.23 -0.44 -0.19
CA SER A 130 -1.15 0.42 -0.94
C SER A 130 -0.73 0.45 -2.40
N SER A 131 -1.69 0.15 -3.28
CA SER A 131 -1.47 0.13 -4.72
C SER A 131 -1.13 1.51 -5.27
N ILE A 132 -0.38 1.55 -6.38
CA ILE A 132 -0.14 2.76 -7.16
C ILE A 132 -1.46 3.30 -7.76
N TYR A 133 -2.39 2.41 -8.09
CA TYR A 133 -3.62 2.74 -8.82
C TYR A 133 -4.89 2.13 -8.22
N PRO A 134 -5.23 2.42 -6.96
CA PRO A 134 -6.40 1.83 -6.29
C PRO A 134 -7.72 2.21 -6.99
N TRP A 135 -7.73 3.33 -7.72
CA TRP A 135 -8.89 3.82 -8.47
C TRP A 135 -9.09 3.12 -9.82
N LEU A 136 -8.07 2.46 -10.37
CA LEU A 136 -8.12 1.91 -11.74
C LEU A 136 -9.08 0.73 -11.85
N SER A 137 -9.12 -0.13 -10.84
CA SER A 137 -10.06 -1.26 -10.75
C SER A 137 -11.52 -0.77 -10.76
N TRP A 138 -11.82 0.30 -10.03
CA TRP A 138 -13.14 0.93 -9.97
C TRP A 138 -13.55 1.54 -11.31
N ILE A 139 -12.66 2.28 -11.97
CA ILE A 139 -12.96 2.89 -13.27
C ILE A 139 -13.23 1.83 -14.33
N LEU A 140 -12.39 0.79 -14.41
CA LEU A 140 -12.58 -0.28 -15.39
C LEU A 140 -13.87 -1.06 -15.17
N SER A 141 -14.23 -1.31 -13.90
CA SER A 141 -15.49 -1.95 -13.54
C SER A 141 -16.70 -1.09 -13.93
N ALA A 142 -16.64 0.23 -13.68
CA ALA A 142 -17.70 1.16 -14.05
C ALA A 142 -17.88 1.26 -15.57
N ILE A 143 -16.78 1.36 -16.33
CA ILE A 143 -16.82 1.37 -17.81
C ILE A 143 -17.43 0.07 -18.34
N GLY A 144 -16.97 -1.08 -17.85
CA GLY A 144 -17.49 -2.38 -18.25
C GLY A 144 -19.00 -2.51 -17.98
N PHE A 145 -19.45 -2.04 -16.83
CA PHE A 145 -20.87 -2.01 -16.46
C PHE A 145 -21.70 -1.12 -17.40
N ILE A 146 -21.24 0.12 -17.68
CA ILE A 146 -21.95 1.06 -18.57
C ILE A 146 -22.07 0.51 -19.99
N VAL A 147 -21.00 -0.07 -20.53
CA VAL A 147 -20.98 -0.66 -21.87
C VAL A 147 -21.97 -1.83 -21.95
N THR A 148 -21.95 -2.71 -20.95
CA THR A 148 -22.85 -3.87 -20.88
C THR A 148 -24.31 -3.45 -20.75
N LEU A 149 -24.60 -2.48 -19.87
CA LEU A 149 -25.96 -1.94 -19.69
C LEU A 149 -26.49 -1.33 -21.00
N THR A 150 -25.66 -0.54 -21.70
CA THR A 150 -26.03 0.10 -22.97
C THR A 150 -26.32 -0.95 -24.05
N GLY A 151 -25.48 -2.00 -24.14
CA GLY A 151 -25.70 -3.12 -25.05
C GLY A 151 -27.03 -3.82 -24.79
N THR A 152 -27.33 -4.13 -23.54
CA THR A 152 -28.58 -4.80 -23.12
C THR A 152 -29.81 -3.94 -23.39
N ILE A 153 -29.76 -2.62 -23.11
CA ILE A 153 -30.87 -1.70 -23.38
C ILE A 153 -31.14 -1.59 -24.88
N LEU A 154 -30.10 -1.46 -25.70
CA LEU A 154 -30.24 -1.37 -27.16
C LEU A 154 -30.78 -2.68 -27.76
N ALA A 155 -30.33 -3.83 -27.26
CA ALA A 155 -30.83 -5.14 -27.67
C ALA A 155 -32.29 -5.35 -27.26
N GLY A 156 -32.66 -4.99 -26.02
CA GLY A 156 -34.02 -5.14 -25.49
C GLY A 156 -35.04 -4.21 -26.13
N ARG A 157 -34.62 -3.06 -26.68
CA ARG A 157 -35.52 -2.11 -27.37
C ARG A 157 -35.76 -2.41 -28.84
N GLY A 158 -35.15 -3.46 -29.42
CA GLY A 158 -35.35 -3.81 -30.83
C GLY A 158 -34.92 -2.70 -31.80
N VAL A 159 -34.06 -1.76 -31.36
CA VAL A 159 -33.62 -0.63 -32.19
C VAL A 159 -32.63 -1.15 -33.22
N THR A 160 -33.10 -1.56 -34.39
CA THR A 160 -32.26 -1.74 -35.58
C THR A 160 -31.80 -0.37 -36.06
N ILE A 161 -30.57 0.00 -35.72
CA ILE A 161 -29.91 1.16 -36.33
C ILE A 161 -29.64 0.78 -37.80
N THR A 162 -30.51 1.22 -38.70
CA THR A 162 -30.28 1.22 -40.14
C THR A 162 -29.16 2.20 -40.43
N LYS A 163 -28.01 1.69 -40.88
CA LYS A 163 -26.97 2.53 -41.48
C LYS A 163 -27.52 3.04 -42.81
N GLU A 164 -27.68 4.36 -42.93
CA GLU A 164 -27.61 5.03 -44.23
C GLU A 164 -26.15 5.07 -44.71
#